data_AF-D3HQS6-F1
#
_entry.id   AF-D3HQS6-F1
#
_cell.length_a   1.000
_cell.length_b   1.000
_cell.length_c   1.000
_cell.angle_alpha   90.00
_cell.angle_beta   90.00
_cell.angle_gamma   90.00
#
_symmetry.space_group_name_H-M   'P 1'
#
loop_
_entity.id
_entity.type
_entity.pdbx_description
1 polymer ?
#
loop_
_entity_poly.entity_id
_entity_poly.type
_entity_poly.pdbx_seq_one_letter_code
_entity_poly.pdbx_strand_id
1 'polypeptide(L)'
;MREKNEKAAYLHALEANPIDSSDFILLTTALLKKELGRKIEKETDEIIISYFHLDKDKALLAIEKICETHPEISENPQLSTTIEKAKKRIADDPKENQSRRYFETRVATNLFESLEEASPVFYESMQKLSDLVKELNPELHDKDIGKGRDDVAIITMDLAKSVVGTIRELGDTTPDFTQKRNIVRRNSPAAYKTKDRLNDPVRGTNEENQVFTQNPGIMKSVHGMPLDERIPEEQNRIVDSYTLNPEVKEGYSATKPHVPFVNSVSGTAFSTVTLAGAFIEKHPQDPDLQEHVDNIVRTFVGRAVNEGFHSLREIMDVFKEPAVQKVITDHKLELRIKFPPEVLNKSFQEAVQYSTKICLDRCVKNELQSVRDHAGKHKGAEKEPHKLPFPSEIGIRHNKVTGPRVEAALREMAKRNPQQALESAQKFLEWKNYHHRNFNVKGIKELISELKPQNSLLDSFKKMKDVLQTSKKQEMANINSMGQDMNKTF
;
A
#
# COMPACT_ATOMS: atom_id res chain seq x y z
N MET A 1 -17.96 4.52 -22.41
CA MET A 1 -18.54 4.58 -21.04
C MET A 1 -17.50 4.37 -19.95
N ARG A 2 -16.56 3.39 -20.04
CA ARG A 2 -15.48 3.21 -19.04
C ARG A 2 -14.57 4.45 -18.86
N GLU A 3 -14.16 5.12 -19.94
CA GLU A 3 -13.26 6.29 -19.84
C GLU A 3 -13.88 7.52 -19.16
N LYS A 4 -15.19 7.78 -19.35
CA LYS A 4 -15.88 8.88 -18.67
C LYS A 4 -15.95 8.66 -17.15
N ASN A 5 -15.96 7.40 -16.70
CA ASN A 5 -16.01 7.07 -15.29
C ASN A 5 -14.66 7.28 -14.58
N GLU A 6 -13.53 7.09 -15.29
CA GLU A 6 -12.19 7.29 -14.72
C GLU A 6 -11.86 8.77 -14.48
N LYS A 7 -12.15 9.65 -15.46
CA LYS A 7 -11.94 11.10 -15.30
C LYS A 7 -12.72 11.65 -14.10
N ALA A 8 -13.99 11.24 -13.96
CA ALA A 8 -14.83 11.63 -12.83
C ALA A 8 -14.28 11.10 -11.49
N ALA A 9 -13.73 9.88 -11.48
CA ALA A 9 -13.10 9.32 -10.29
C ALA A 9 -11.86 10.11 -9.86
N TYR A 10 -10.99 10.53 -10.78
CA TYR A 10 -9.82 11.35 -10.46
C TYR A 10 -10.21 12.73 -9.94
N LEU A 11 -11.20 13.38 -10.57
CA LEU A 11 -11.72 14.67 -10.11
C LEU A 11 -12.25 14.59 -8.67
N HIS A 12 -13.05 13.58 -8.36
CA HIS A 12 -13.57 13.39 -7.00
C HIS A 12 -12.46 12.98 -6.02
N ALA A 13 -11.53 12.11 -6.42
CA ALA A 13 -10.39 11.74 -5.59
C ALA A 13 -9.54 12.97 -5.18
N LEU A 14 -9.36 13.94 -6.08
CA LEU A 14 -8.65 15.19 -5.77
C LEU A 14 -9.36 16.05 -4.70
N GLU A 15 -10.64 15.81 -4.40
CA GLU A 15 -11.37 16.50 -3.33
C GLU A 15 -11.05 15.94 -1.94
N ALA A 16 -10.32 14.83 -1.84
CA ALA A 16 -9.94 14.21 -0.58
C ALA A 16 -9.23 15.18 0.37
N ASN A 17 -9.49 15.04 1.67
CA ASN A 17 -8.86 15.84 2.72
C ASN A 17 -8.48 14.93 3.90
N PRO A 18 -7.20 14.78 4.26
CA PRO A 18 -6.03 15.39 3.60
C PRO A 18 -5.73 14.77 2.23
N ILE A 19 -4.99 15.53 1.41
CA ILE A 19 -4.32 15.07 0.19
C ILE A 19 -2.82 15.37 0.34
N ASP A 20 -1.96 14.40 0.08
CA ASP A 20 -0.51 14.62 0.08
C ASP A 20 0.03 14.91 -1.34
N SER A 21 1.31 15.28 -1.44
CA SER A 21 1.93 15.57 -2.75
C SER A 21 1.97 14.36 -3.68
N SER A 22 2.07 13.15 -3.13
CA SER A 22 2.09 11.92 -3.92
C SER A 22 0.73 11.68 -4.56
N ASP A 23 -0.33 11.81 -3.78
CA ASP A 23 -1.71 11.72 -4.25
C ASP A 23 -1.98 12.78 -5.32
N PHE A 24 -1.60 14.03 -5.05
CA PHE A 24 -1.77 15.11 -6.01
C PHE A 24 -1.03 14.86 -7.32
N ILE A 25 0.26 14.48 -7.27
CA ILE A 25 1.07 14.24 -8.48
C ILE A 25 0.48 13.09 -9.30
N LEU A 26 0.16 11.96 -8.66
CA LEU A 26 -0.39 10.79 -9.34
C LEU A 26 -1.73 11.10 -10.01
N LEU A 27 -2.69 11.61 -9.23
CA LEU A 27 -4.05 11.88 -9.70
C LEU A 27 -4.07 12.97 -10.78
N THR A 28 -3.35 14.08 -10.56
CA THR A 28 -3.34 15.20 -11.50
C THR A 28 -2.64 14.81 -12.80
N THR A 29 -1.53 14.09 -12.75
CA THR A 29 -0.84 13.63 -13.98
C THR A 29 -1.73 12.68 -14.78
N ALA A 30 -2.40 11.72 -14.13
CA ALA A 30 -3.32 10.81 -14.80
C ALA A 30 -4.51 11.56 -15.43
N LEU A 31 -5.06 12.54 -14.71
CA LEU A 31 -6.14 13.39 -15.17
C LEU A 31 -5.75 14.24 -16.38
N LEU A 32 -4.59 14.89 -16.34
CA LEU A 32 -4.04 15.66 -17.45
C LEU A 32 -3.75 14.78 -18.67
N LYS A 33 -3.18 13.59 -18.48
CA LYS A 33 -2.94 12.62 -19.56
C LYS A 33 -4.24 12.18 -20.23
N LYS A 34 -5.33 12.04 -19.46
CA LYS A 34 -6.66 11.74 -20.02
C LYS A 34 -7.25 12.92 -20.81
N GLU A 35 -7.02 14.15 -20.37
CA GLU A 35 -7.57 15.34 -21.02
C GLU A 35 -6.81 15.74 -22.29
N LEU A 36 -5.47 15.71 -22.23
CA LEU A 36 -4.60 16.22 -23.29
C LEU A 36 -4.00 15.11 -24.17
N GLY A 37 -4.07 13.85 -23.72
CA GLY A 37 -3.58 12.70 -24.46
C GLY A 37 -2.09 12.81 -24.79
N ARG A 38 -1.74 12.54 -26.07
CA ARG A 38 -0.35 12.58 -26.55
C ARG A 38 0.28 13.98 -26.59
N LYS A 39 -0.51 15.05 -26.41
CA LYS A 39 0.02 16.43 -26.46
C LYS A 39 1.02 16.73 -25.35
N ILE A 40 0.94 16.00 -24.24
CA ILE A 40 1.78 16.19 -23.05
C ILE A 40 2.60 14.94 -22.70
N GLU A 41 2.87 14.06 -23.68
CA GLU A 41 3.53 12.78 -23.42
C GLU A 41 4.93 12.97 -22.82
N LYS A 42 5.71 13.92 -23.35
CA LYS A 42 7.05 14.25 -22.85
C LYS A 42 7.00 14.85 -21.45
N GLU A 43 6.10 15.79 -21.23
CA GLU A 43 5.90 16.45 -19.93
C GLU A 43 5.43 15.44 -18.88
N THR A 44 4.59 14.48 -19.28
CA THR A 44 4.17 13.37 -18.41
C THR A 44 5.36 12.49 -18.04
N ASP A 45 6.22 12.13 -18.99
CA ASP A 45 7.43 11.35 -18.71
C ASP A 45 8.37 12.09 -17.76
N GLU A 46 8.53 13.41 -17.95
CA GLU A 46 9.31 14.27 -17.04
C GLU A 46 8.74 14.29 -15.62
N ILE A 47 7.40 14.33 -15.47
CA ILE A 47 6.74 14.24 -14.17
C ILE A 47 6.98 12.86 -13.53
N ILE A 48 6.83 11.77 -14.29
CA ILE A 48 7.05 10.40 -13.79
C ILE A 48 8.50 10.23 -13.33
N ILE A 49 9.48 10.73 -14.09
CA ILE A 49 10.91 10.67 -13.73
C ILE A 49 11.20 11.52 -12.49
N SER A 50 10.67 12.74 -12.42
CA SER A 50 10.86 13.62 -11.25
C SER A 50 10.24 13.01 -10.00
N TYR A 51 9.02 12.49 -10.12
CA TYR A 51 8.35 11.75 -9.06
C TYR A 51 9.16 10.52 -8.66
N PHE A 52 9.64 9.70 -9.59
CA PHE A 52 10.50 8.54 -9.30
C PHE A 52 11.71 8.93 -8.44
N HIS A 53 12.39 10.02 -8.80
CA HIS A 53 13.54 10.54 -8.06
C HIS A 53 13.22 11.27 -6.76
N LEU A 54 11.95 11.33 -6.34
CA LEU A 54 11.48 12.05 -5.15
C LEU A 54 11.70 13.58 -5.27
N ASP A 55 11.81 14.09 -6.49
CA ASP A 55 11.88 15.52 -6.80
C ASP A 55 10.46 16.07 -7.00
N LYS A 56 9.76 16.21 -5.87
CA LYS A 56 8.34 16.59 -5.84
C LYS A 56 8.12 17.99 -6.39
N ASP A 57 9.00 18.94 -6.04
CA ASP A 57 8.87 20.33 -6.46
C ASP A 57 8.96 20.44 -7.98
N LYS A 58 9.90 19.72 -8.61
CA LYS A 58 10.01 19.67 -10.06
C LYS A 58 8.78 19.02 -10.71
N ALA A 59 8.24 17.96 -10.12
CA ALA A 59 7.01 17.33 -10.60
C ALA A 59 5.80 18.28 -10.51
N LEU A 60 5.65 19.01 -9.40
CA LEU A 60 4.59 20.01 -9.21
C LEU A 60 4.71 21.17 -10.21
N LEU A 61 5.92 21.71 -10.39
CA LEU A 61 6.17 22.76 -11.38
C LEU A 61 5.86 22.32 -12.81
N ALA A 62 6.16 21.07 -13.17
CA ALA A 62 5.82 20.53 -14.48
C ALA A 62 4.30 20.42 -14.67
N ILE A 63 3.56 20.00 -13.64
CA ILE A 63 2.08 19.99 -13.64
C ILE A 63 1.53 21.42 -13.82
N GLU A 64 2.05 22.39 -13.06
CA GLU A 64 1.64 23.79 -13.14
C GLU A 64 1.85 24.35 -14.54
N LYS A 65 3.02 24.10 -15.12
CA LYS A 65 3.34 24.51 -16.49
C LYS A 65 2.34 23.93 -17.48
N ILE A 66 1.97 22.65 -17.37
CA ILE A 66 0.93 22.06 -18.23
C ILE A 66 -0.40 22.81 -18.06
N CYS A 67 -0.81 23.11 -16.83
CA CYS A 67 -2.05 23.83 -16.56
C CYS A 67 -2.05 25.26 -17.13
N GLU A 68 -0.90 25.92 -17.19
CA GLU A 68 -0.73 27.28 -17.73
C GLU A 68 -0.65 27.30 -19.27
N THR A 69 0.03 26.32 -19.88
CA THR A 69 0.33 26.33 -21.31
C THR A 69 -0.75 25.69 -22.19
N HIS A 70 -1.69 24.96 -21.62
CA HIS A 70 -2.76 24.28 -22.36
C HIS A 70 -4.13 24.92 -22.10
N PRO A 71 -4.67 25.71 -23.06
CA PRO A 71 -5.96 26.37 -22.91
C PRO A 71 -7.10 25.42 -22.54
N GLU A 72 -7.08 24.17 -23.02
CA GLU A 72 -8.09 23.16 -22.72
C GLU A 72 -8.27 22.90 -21.22
N ILE A 73 -7.24 23.16 -20.42
CA ILE A 73 -7.30 23.08 -18.95
C ILE A 73 -7.97 24.31 -18.37
N SER A 74 -7.50 25.50 -18.78
CA SER A 74 -8.02 26.78 -18.28
C SER A 74 -9.49 27.03 -18.68
N GLU A 75 -9.89 26.58 -19.86
CA GLU A 75 -11.24 26.67 -20.42
C GLU A 75 -12.21 25.65 -19.82
N ASN A 76 -11.72 24.71 -19.00
CA ASN A 76 -12.52 23.74 -18.25
C ASN A 76 -12.57 24.13 -16.76
N PRO A 77 -13.59 24.91 -16.30
CA PRO A 77 -13.61 25.47 -14.95
C PRO A 77 -13.64 24.40 -13.86
N GLN A 78 -14.27 23.25 -14.13
CA GLN A 78 -14.32 22.14 -13.18
C GLN A 78 -12.91 21.58 -12.98
N LEU A 79 -12.19 21.32 -14.07
CA LEU A 79 -10.84 20.76 -14.04
C LEU A 79 -9.86 21.72 -13.35
N SER A 80 -9.78 22.96 -13.82
CA SER A 80 -8.84 23.96 -13.29
C SER A 80 -9.10 24.28 -11.82
N THR A 81 -10.36 24.47 -11.44
CA THR A 81 -10.73 24.77 -10.04
C THR A 81 -10.41 23.61 -9.10
N THR A 82 -10.68 22.37 -9.51
CA THR A 82 -10.38 21.18 -8.68
C THR A 82 -8.87 21.02 -8.47
N ILE A 83 -8.06 21.17 -9.53
CA ILE A 83 -6.59 21.10 -9.44
C ILE A 83 -6.06 22.20 -8.51
N GLU A 84 -6.49 23.45 -8.71
CA GLU A 84 -6.06 24.58 -7.87
C GLU A 84 -6.44 24.42 -6.39
N LYS A 85 -7.66 23.93 -6.12
CA LYS A 85 -8.10 23.66 -4.74
C LYS A 85 -7.36 22.49 -4.12
N ALA A 86 -7.04 21.45 -4.87
CA ALA A 86 -6.27 20.31 -4.38
C ALA A 86 -4.83 20.74 -4.03
N LYS A 87 -4.19 21.50 -4.92
CA LYS A 87 -2.84 22.04 -4.72
C LYS A 87 -2.70 22.84 -3.42
N LYS A 88 -3.66 23.73 -3.14
CA LYS A 88 -3.68 24.55 -1.91
C LYS A 88 -3.86 23.76 -0.62
N ARG A 89 -4.30 22.50 -0.71
CA ARG A 89 -4.57 21.62 0.43
C ARG A 89 -3.51 20.51 0.59
N ILE A 90 -2.48 20.51 -0.25
CA ILE A 90 -1.38 19.54 -0.13
C ILE A 90 -0.77 19.67 1.26
N ALA A 91 -0.80 18.57 2.01
CA ALA A 91 -0.18 18.45 3.32
C ALA A 91 0.62 17.15 3.36
N ASP A 92 1.94 17.28 3.25
CA ASP A 92 2.85 16.14 3.34
C ASP A 92 3.09 15.73 4.79
N ASP A 93 2.76 14.48 5.11
CA ASP A 93 3.29 13.78 6.28
C ASP A 93 4.09 12.56 5.80
N PRO A 94 5.43 12.53 5.97
CA PRO A 94 6.25 11.38 5.63
C PRO A 94 5.75 10.05 6.25
N LYS A 95 5.05 10.09 7.39
CA LYS A 95 4.50 8.90 8.04
C LYS A 95 3.28 8.33 7.32
N GLU A 96 2.49 9.19 6.69
CA GLU A 96 1.19 8.85 6.07
C GLU A 96 1.25 8.77 4.53
N ASN A 97 2.44 8.85 3.94
CA ASN A 97 2.66 8.86 2.48
C ASN A 97 2.51 7.47 1.84
N GLN A 98 1.29 6.93 1.89
CA GLN A 98 0.95 5.57 1.48
C GLN A 98 1.08 5.39 -0.04
N SER A 99 0.68 6.38 -0.84
CA SER A 99 0.75 6.33 -2.30
C SER A 99 2.19 6.25 -2.81
N ARG A 100 3.11 6.96 -2.14
CA ARG A 100 4.54 6.86 -2.44
C ARG A 100 5.12 5.49 -2.09
N ARG A 101 4.76 4.95 -0.91
CA ARG A 101 5.17 3.60 -0.49
C ARG A 101 4.73 2.57 -1.51
N TYR A 102 3.45 2.61 -1.87
CA TYR A 102 2.89 1.72 -2.88
C TYR A 102 3.64 1.83 -4.21
N PHE A 103 3.87 3.06 -4.70
CA PHE A 103 4.64 3.28 -5.92
C PHE A 103 6.04 2.64 -5.87
N GLU A 104 6.83 2.90 -4.82
CA GLU A 104 8.19 2.35 -4.71
C GLU A 104 8.18 0.82 -4.65
N THR A 105 7.25 0.23 -3.91
CA THR A 105 7.09 -1.23 -3.87
C THR A 105 6.70 -1.77 -5.25
N ARG A 106 5.77 -1.15 -5.96
CA ARG A 106 5.41 -1.58 -7.32
C ARG A 106 6.56 -1.43 -8.31
N VAL A 107 7.37 -0.37 -8.20
CA VAL A 107 8.62 -0.26 -8.98
C VAL A 107 9.54 -1.44 -8.72
N ALA A 108 9.71 -1.81 -7.44
CA ALA A 108 10.54 -2.94 -7.07
C ALA A 108 10.00 -4.28 -7.58
N THR A 109 8.69 -4.53 -7.41
CA THR A 109 8.01 -5.73 -7.91
C THR A 109 8.12 -5.83 -9.43
N ASN A 110 7.77 -4.77 -10.15
CA ASN A 110 7.79 -4.75 -11.61
C ASN A 110 9.22 -4.81 -12.17
N LEU A 111 10.20 -4.18 -11.51
CA LEU A 111 11.61 -4.33 -11.85
C LEU A 111 12.01 -5.80 -11.73
N PHE A 112 11.70 -6.41 -10.59
CA PHE A 112 12.07 -7.79 -10.28
C PHE A 112 11.44 -8.80 -11.25
N GLU A 113 10.15 -8.63 -11.57
CA GLU A 113 9.45 -9.43 -12.59
C GLU A 113 10.06 -9.29 -13.99
N SER A 114 10.62 -8.12 -14.32
CA SER A 114 11.23 -7.87 -15.62
C SER A 114 12.66 -8.43 -15.77
N LEU A 115 13.33 -8.83 -14.68
CA LEU A 115 14.76 -9.19 -14.72
C LEU A 115 15.04 -10.44 -15.56
N GLU A 116 14.15 -11.42 -15.53
CA GLU A 116 14.28 -12.66 -16.30
C GLU A 116 14.24 -12.39 -17.82
N GLU A 117 13.34 -11.51 -18.25
CA GLU A 117 13.21 -11.11 -19.66
C GLU A 117 14.32 -10.15 -20.10
N ALA A 118 14.84 -9.34 -19.17
CA ALA A 118 15.81 -8.28 -19.47
C ALA A 118 17.25 -8.78 -19.66
N SER A 119 17.61 -9.94 -19.07
CA SER A 119 19.00 -10.44 -19.10
C SER A 119 19.06 -11.94 -19.39
N PRO A 120 19.69 -12.38 -20.51
CA PRO A 120 19.83 -13.80 -20.85
C PRO A 120 20.70 -14.58 -19.85
N VAL A 121 21.59 -13.90 -19.12
CA VAL A 121 22.49 -14.49 -18.11
C VAL A 121 21.96 -14.34 -16.69
N PHE A 122 20.67 -14.00 -16.50
CA PHE A 122 20.12 -13.72 -15.17
C PHE A 122 20.30 -14.89 -14.20
N TYR A 123 19.82 -16.07 -14.56
CA TYR A 123 19.91 -17.26 -13.71
C TYR A 123 21.35 -17.73 -13.51
N GLU A 124 22.20 -17.60 -14.53
CA GLU A 124 23.64 -17.85 -14.40
C GLU A 124 24.29 -16.91 -13.36
N SER A 125 23.91 -15.62 -13.38
CA SER A 125 24.38 -14.64 -12.38
C SER A 125 24.02 -15.10 -10.97
N MET A 126 22.77 -15.55 -10.78
CA MET A 126 22.27 -15.98 -9.47
C MET A 126 22.87 -17.32 -9.03
N GLN A 127 23.17 -18.21 -9.97
CA GLN A 127 23.89 -19.45 -9.70
C GLN A 127 25.31 -19.17 -9.22
N LYS A 128 26.09 -18.37 -9.97
CA LYS A 128 27.46 -17.99 -9.57
C LYS A 128 27.49 -17.29 -8.20
N LEU A 129 26.47 -16.45 -7.92
CA LEU A 129 26.32 -15.81 -6.61
C LEU A 129 26.02 -16.85 -5.51
N SER A 130 25.11 -17.81 -5.76
CA SER A 130 24.83 -18.92 -4.85
C SER A 130 26.09 -19.71 -4.51
N ASP A 131 26.92 -20.02 -5.51
CA ASP A 131 28.17 -20.77 -5.33
C ASP A 131 29.18 -19.96 -4.49
N LEU A 132 29.25 -18.63 -4.70
CA LEU A 132 30.04 -17.75 -3.83
C LEU A 132 29.52 -17.74 -2.39
N VAL A 133 28.21 -17.70 -2.17
CA VAL A 133 27.63 -17.79 -0.82
C VAL A 133 28.00 -19.13 -0.16
N LYS A 134 27.94 -20.24 -0.90
CA LYS A 134 28.34 -21.57 -0.41
C LYS A 134 29.80 -21.60 0.06
N GLU A 135 30.70 -20.95 -0.68
CA GLU A 135 32.11 -20.85 -0.30
C GLU A 135 32.34 -19.95 0.92
N LEU A 136 31.64 -18.81 1.01
CA LEU A 136 31.82 -17.85 2.10
C LEU A 136 31.16 -18.31 3.40
N ASN A 137 30.03 -19.02 3.32
CA ASN A 137 29.28 -19.52 4.46
C ASN A 137 28.41 -20.73 4.07
N PRO A 138 28.96 -21.95 4.12
CA PRO A 138 28.25 -23.18 3.75
C PRO A 138 26.98 -23.41 4.60
N GLU A 139 27.04 -23.14 5.91
CA GLU A 139 25.90 -23.33 6.82
C GLU A 139 24.71 -22.44 6.44
N LEU A 140 24.98 -21.18 6.06
CA LEU A 140 23.95 -20.25 5.58
C LEU A 140 23.37 -20.70 4.23
N HIS A 141 24.23 -21.16 3.32
CA HIS A 141 23.81 -21.69 2.03
C HIS A 141 22.86 -22.88 2.22
N ASP A 142 23.23 -23.86 3.04
CA ASP A 142 22.44 -25.06 3.29
C ASP A 142 21.10 -24.74 3.95
N LYS A 143 21.05 -23.73 4.82
CA LYS A 143 19.84 -23.28 5.50
C LYS A 143 18.84 -22.63 4.54
N ASP A 144 19.28 -21.67 3.72
CA ASP A 144 18.38 -20.76 3.00
C ASP A 144 18.24 -21.06 1.49
N ILE A 145 19.25 -21.73 0.90
CA ILE A 145 19.32 -22.05 -0.54
C ILE A 145 19.29 -23.56 -0.77
N GLY A 146 20.29 -24.29 -0.26
CA GLY A 146 20.47 -25.73 -0.45
C GLY A 146 19.33 -26.55 0.15
N LYS A 147 18.81 -26.13 1.31
CA LYS A 147 17.81 -26.84 2.12
C LYS A 147 18.20 -28.32 2.33
N GLY A 148 19.49 -28.57 2.58
CA GLY A 148 20.07 -29.90 2.73
C GLY A 148 20.29 -30.69 1.43
N ARG A 149 20.33 -30.02 0.27
CA ARG A 149 20.68 -30.62 -1.03
C ARG A 149 21.96 -29.98 -1.56
N ASP A 150 22.89 -30.80 -2.01
CA ASP A 150 24.23 -30.35 -2.45
C ASP A 150 24.22 -29.58 -3.77
N ASP A 151 23.30 -29.92 -4.68
CA ASP A 151 23.24 -29.42 -6.06
C ASP A 151 21.89 -28.74 -6.37
N VAL A 152 21.68 -27.53 -5.84
CA VAL A 152 20.49 -26.72 -6.16
C VAL A 152 20.78 -25.79 -7.34
N ALA A 153 20.14 -26.08 -8.48
CA ALA A 153 20.18 -25.20 -9.65
C ALA A 153 19.23 -23.99 -9.47
N ILE A 154 19.75 -22.78 -9.63
CA ILE A 154 18.98 -21.53 -9.54
C ILE A 154 18.29 -21.25 -10.88
N ILE A 155 17.13 -21.87 -11.09
CA ILE A 155 16.35 -21.76 -12.34
C ILE A 155 14.98 -21.08 -12.16
N THR A 156 14.69 -20.59 -10.95
CA THR A 156 13.43 -19.92 -10.67
C THR A 156 13.66 -18.63 -9.93
N MET A 157 12.73 -17.70 -10.11
CA MET A 157 12.77 -16.41 -9.45
C MET A 157 12.71 -16.52 -7.92
N ASP A 158 12.02 -17.51 -7.36
CA ASP A 158 11.98 -17.73 -5.91
C ASP A 158 13.33 -18.23 -5.36
N LEU A 159 14.07 -19.03 -6.13
CA LEU A 159 15.44 -19.41 -5.76
C LEU A 159 16.38 -18.20 -5.86
N ALA A 160 16.26 -17.38 -6.91
CA ALA A 160 17.01 -16.12 -7.02
C ALA A 160 16.75 -15.19 -5.82
N LYS A 161 15.48 -15.08 -5.36
CA LYS A 161 15.14 -14.39 -4.11
C LYS A 161 15.90 -14.99 -2.95
N SER A 162 15.86 -16.31 -2.74
CA SER A 162 16.57 -16.98 -1.64
C SER A 162 18.06 -16.61 -1.62
N VAL A 163 18.73 -16.62 -2.78
CA VAL A 163 20.15 -16.27 -2.88
C VAL A 163 20.42 -14.86 -2.35
N VAL A 164 19.73 -13.83 -2.86
CA VAL A 164 19.94 -12.46 -2.37
C VAL A 164 19.43 -12.24 -0.93
N GLY A 165 18.57 -13.12 -0.42
CA GLY A 165 18.11 -13.10 0.96
C GLY A 165 19.20 -13.37 1.98
N THR A 166 20.18 -14.18 1.60
CA THR A 166 21.31 -14.53 2.46
C THR A 166 22.23 -13.34 2.73
N ILE A 167 22.22 -12.31 1.88
CA ILE A 167 23.18 -11.17 1.94
C ILE A 167 23.19 -10.48 3.30
N ARG A 168 22.01 -10.32 3.92
CA ARG A 168 21.91 -9.72 5.25
C ARG A 168 22.62 -10.58 6.29
N GLU A 169 22.25 -11.85 6.37
CA GLU A 169 22.79 -12.78 7.36
C GLU A 169 24.28 -13.02 7.14
N LEU A 170 24.73 -13.12 5.88
CA LEU A 170 26.14 -13.18 5.51
C LEU A 170 26.92 -11.98 6.06
N GLY A 171 26.32 -10.78 5.96
CA GLY A 171 26.83 -9.54 6.54
C GLY A 171 26.99 -9.54 8.05
N ASP A 172 26.26 -10.41 8.77
CA ASP A 172 26.18 -10.41 10.22
C ASP A 172 26.86 -11.64 10.84
N THR A 173 26.98 -12.76 10.10
CA THR A 173 27.50 -14.03 10.60
C THR A 173 28.85 -14.45 10.02
N THR A 174 29.33 -13.81 8.94
CA THR A 174 30.65 -14.10 8.35
C THR A 174 31.66 -13.01 8.75
N PRO A 175 32.65 -13.28 9.63
CA PRO A 175 33.51 -12.25 10.21
C PRO A 175 34.35 -11.45 9.19
N ASP A 176 35.00 -12.14 8.24
CA ASP A 176 35.84 -11.48 7.23
C ASP A 176 35.01 -10.58 6.31
N PHE A 177 33.82 -11.07 5.93
CA PHE A 177 32.88 -10.33 5.12
C PHE A 177 32.32 -9.11 5.88
N THR A 178 31.97 -9.29 7.16
CA THR A 178 31.58 -8.21 8.09
C THR A 178 32.64 -7.12 8.14
N GLN A 179 33.93 -7.50 8.24
CA GLN A 179 35.03 -6.55 8.28
C GLN A 179 35.15 -5.76 6.98
N LYS A 180 35.09 -6.42 5.81
CA LYS A 180 35.11 -5.75 4.49
C LYS A 180 33.95 -4.77 4.36
N ARG A 181 32.72 -5.19 4.69
CA ARG A 181 31.52 -4.32 4.70
C ARG A 181 31.71 -3.08 5.59
N ASN A 182 32.23 -3.28 6.79
CA ASN A 182 32.43 -2.20 7.75
C ASN A 182 33.53 -1.22 7.33
N ILE A 183 34.50 -1.64 6.50
CA ILE A 183 35.48 -0.72 5.90
C ILE A 183 34.78 0.22 4.92
N VAL A 184 33.97 -0.32 3.99
CA VAL A 184 33.20 0.47 3.02
C VAL A 184 32.31 1.47 3.76
N ARG A 185 31.55 0.99 4.76
CA ARG A 185 30.63 1.82 5.55
C ARG A 185 31.34 2.92 6.35
N ARG A 186 32.51 2.65 6.93
CA ARG A 186 33.28 3.66 7.69
C ARG A 186 33.76 4.83 6.84
N ASN A 187 33.99 4.58 5.55
CA ASN A 187 34.42 5.57 4.57
C ASN A 187 33.25 6.41 4.01
N SER A 188 32.00 6.10 4.36
CA SER A 188 30.82 6.90 4.03
C SER A 188 30.59 8.04 5.04
N PRO A 189 29.81 9.09 4.70
CA PRO A 189 29.40 10.15 5.62
C PRO A 189 28.69 9.66 6.88
N ALA A 190 28.64 10.49 7.92
CA ALA A 190 28.04 10.17 9.22
C ALA A 190 26.60 9.65 9.12
N ALA A 191 25.81 10.17 8.17
CA ALA A 191 24.45 9.76 7.88
C ALA A 191 24.28 8.26 7.64
N TYR A 192 25.33 7.56 7.20
CA TYR A 192 25.28 6.12 6.89
C TYR A 192 25.94 5.22 7.94
N LYS A 193 26.60 5.81 8.94
CA LYS A 193 27.39 5.06 9.93
C LYS A 193 26.52 4.42 11.00
N THR A 194 25.40 5.03 11.35
CA THR A 194 24.55 4.58 12.47
C THR A 194 23.08 4.62 12.06
N LYS A 195 22.33 3.61 12.50
CA LYS A 195 20.87 3.61 12.39
C LYS A 195 20.31 4.70 13.31
N ASP A 196 19.45 5.55 12.75
CA ASP A 196 18.85 6.69 13.46
C ASP A 196 17.36 6.52 13.74
N ARG A 197 16.89 5.29 13.57
CA ARG A 197 15.56 4.81 13.87
C ARG A 197 15.65 3.87 15.06
N LEU A 198 14.66 3.90 15.95
CA LEU A 198 14.60 2.96 17.06
C LEU A 198 14.50 1.51 16.54
N ASN A 199 14.96 0.56 17.34
CA ASN A 199 14.90 -0.86 16.98
C ASN A 199 13.51 -1.44 17.12
N ASP A 200 12.73 -0.90 18.06
CA ASP A 200 11.35 -1.31 18.25
C ASP A 200 10.45 -0.52 17.29
N PRO A 201 9.72 -1.22 16.41
CA PRO A 201 8.71 -0.56 15.60
C PRO A 201 7.60 -0.04 16.50
N VAL A 202 7.06 1.14 16.18
CA VAL A 202 5.75 1.54 16.69
C VAL A 202 4.73 0.68 15.96
N ARG A 203 4.31 -0.38 16.65
CA ARG A 203 3.31 -1.32 16.16
C ARG A 203 2.00 -0.58 16.03
N GLY A 204 1.43 -0.56 14.82
CA GLY A 204 0.04 -0.16 14.68
C GLY A 204 -0.84 -1.17 15.41
N THR A 205 -1.54 -0.74 16.44
CA THR A 205 -2.56 -1.54 17.11
C THR A 205 -3.91 -1.19 16.53
N ASN A 206 -4.62 -2.17 15.97
CA ASN A 206 -6.08 -2.07 15.88
C ASN A 206 -6.60 -2.54 17.25
N GLU A 207 -6.98 -1.59 18.12
CA GLU A 207 -7.40 -1.85 19.52
C GLU A 207 -8.52 -2.89 19.63
N GLU A 208 -9.28 -3.12 18.56
CA GLU A 208 -10.40 -4.07 18.53
C GLU A 208 -9.99 -5.55 18.33
N ASN A 209 -8.77 -5.87 17.83
CA ASN A 209 -8.46 -7.24 17.40
C ASN A 209 -7.15 -7.87 17.94
N GLN A 210 -6.36 -7.19 18.80
CA GLN A 210 -5.08 -7.72 19.31
C GLN A 210 -4.15 -8.32 18.24
N VAL A 211 -4.17 -7.78 17.02
CA VAL A 211 -3.30 -8.26 15.93
C VAL A 211 -1.96 -7.55 16.04
N PHE A 212 -0.89 -8.31 16.31
CA PHE A 212 0.48 -7.79 16.27
C PHE A 212 1.04 -7.88 14.85
N THR A 213 1.62 -6.77 14.41
CA THR A 213 2.27 -6.64 13.10
C THR A 213 3.65 -7.30 13.09
N GLN A 214 3.96 -7.94 11.96
CA GLN A 214 5.31 -8.29 11.50
C GLN A 214 5.35 -8.20 9.95
N ASN A 215 5.18 -6.99 9.40
CA ASN A 215 5.66 -6.49 8.07
C ASN A 215 4.65 -5.57 7.33
N PRO A 216 5.10 -4.52 6.60
CA PRO A 216 4.29 -3.60 5.75
C PRO A 216 4.32 -3.99 4.25
N GLY A 217 3.45 -3.59 3.33
CA GLY A 217 2.26 -2.74 3.32
C GLY A 217 1.85 -2.53 1.86
N ILE A 218 1.74 -3.61 1.07
CA ILE A 218 1.36 -3.53 -0.34
C ILE A 218 -0.15 -3.66 -0.38
N MET A 219 -0.94 -2.74 -0.91
CA MET A 219 -2.41 -2.86 -0.91
C MET A 219 -2.98 -2.89 -2.33
N LYS A 220 -3.68 -3.97 -2.72
CA LYS A 220 -4.31 -4.22 -4.02
C LYS A 220 -5.19 -3.05 -4.43
N SER A 221 -4.87 -2.48 -5.58
CA SER A 221 -5.70 -1.47 -6.25
C SER A 221 -7.07 -2.04 -6.69
N VAL A 222 -7.18 -3.35 -6.96
CA VAL A 222 -8.35 -3.96 -7.63
C VAL A 222 -9.53 -4.41 -6.75
N HIS A 223 -9.42 -4.33 -5.42
CA HIS A 223 -10.55 -4.66 -4.52
C HIS A 223 -11.44 -3.45 -4.21
N GLY A 224 -12.69 -3.65 -3.75
CA GLY A 224 -13.56 -2.53 -3.32
C GLY A 224 -13.11 -1.82 -2.04
N MET A 225 -12.15 -2.39 -1.32
CA MET A 225 -11.38 -1.80 -0.21
C MET A 225 -9.90 -2.09 -0.44
N PRO A 226 -8.95 -1.21 -0.06
CA PRO A 226 -7.52 -1.52 -0.16
C PRO A 226 -7.27 -2.81 0.62
N LEU A 227 -6.83 -3.86 -0.06
CA LEU A 227 -6.61 -5.18 0.53
C LEU A 227 -5.12 -5.46 0.42
N ASP A 228 -4.43 -5.87 1.49
CA ASP A 228 -3.00 -6.16 1.37
C ASP A 228 -2.73 -7.18 0.24
N GLU A 229 -1.75 -6.95 -0.63
CA GLU A 229 -1.37 -7.85 -1.74
C GLU A 229 -0.71 -9.13 -1.24
N ARG A 230 -0.40 -9.19 0.05
CA ARG A 230 0.25 -10.33 0.68
C ARG A 230 -0.73 -11.47 1.02
N ILE A 231 -0.17 -12.62 1.41
CA ILE A 231 -0.92 -13.83 1.78
C ILE A 231 -1.95 -13.53 2.89
N PRO A 232 -3.07 -14.28 3.00
CA PRO A 232 -4.15 -14.00 3.96
C PRO A 232 -3.70 -13.76 5.42
N GLU A 233 -2.64 -14.43 5.86
CA GLU A 233 -2.02 -14.30 7.19
C GLU A 233 -1.28 -12.97 7.39
N GLU A 234 -1.01 -12.26 6.31
CA GLU A 234 -0.29 -10.97 6.25
C GLU A 234 -1.24 -9.79 5.95
N GLN A 235 -2.51 -10.06 5.61
CA GLN A 235 -3.48 -9.05 5.13
C GLN A 235 -4.01 -8.06 6.17
N ASN A 236 -3.86 -8.37 7.47
CA ASN A 236 -4.36 -7.54 8.57
C ASN A 236 -3.24 -6.84 9.35
N ARG A 237 -2.06 -6.66 8.75
CA ARG A 237 -0.88 -6.09 9.42
C ARG A 237 -0.78 -4.60 9.13
N ILE A 238 -0.85 -3.76 10.17
CA ILE A 238 -0.63 -2.32 10.06
C ILE A 238 0.86 -2.07 9.80
N VAL A 239 1.19 -1.04 9.01
CA VAL A 239 2.58 -0.69 8.70
C VAL A 239 3.34 -0.35 9.98
N ASP A 240 4.37 -1.13 10.29
CA ASP A 240 5.35 -0.79 11.31
C ASP A 240 6.04 0.53 10.93
N SER A 241 5.90 1.54 11.77
CA SER A 241 6.64 2.79 11.63
C SER A 241 7.77 2.81 12.64
N TYR A 242 8.99 3.07 12.18
CA TYR A 242 10.12 3.21 13.08
C TYR A 242 10.25 4.68 13.49
N THR A 243 10.14 4.95 14.78
CA THR A 243 10.31 6.32 15.30
C THR A 243 11.77 6.74 15.16
N LEU A 244 11.98 8.01 14.79
CA LEU A 244 13.31 8.61 14.81
C LEU A 244 13.87 8.56 16.23
N ASN A 245 15.10 8.08 16.37
CA ASN A 245 15.82 8.23 17.63
C ASN A 245 16.22 9.71 17.78
N PRO A 246 15.66 10.47 18.74
CA PRO A 246 15.99 11.89 18.90
C PRO A 246 17.45 12.13 19.29
N GLU A 247 18.17 11.11 19.76
CA GLU A 247 19.58 11.19 20.12
C GLU A 247 20.50 11.19 18.89
N VAL A 248 20.04 10.72 17.72
CA VAL A 248 20.85 10.58 16.50
C VAL A 248 20.51 11.69 15.50
N LYS A 249 21.11 12.87 15.68
CA LYS A 249 20.80 14.07 14.88
C LYS A 249 21.36 14.04 13.45
N GLU A 250 22.50 13.38 13.25
CA GLU A 250 23.19 13.31 11.95
C GLU A 250 22.81 12.07 11.13
N GLY A 251 21.77 11.34 11.56
CA GLY A 251 21.31 10.14 10.89
C GLY A 251 20.67 10.38 9.53
N TYR A 252 20.60 9.33 8.71
CA TYR A 252 20.00 9.40 7.36
C TYR A 252 18.56 9.94 7.38
N SER A 253 17.70 9.36 8.21
CA SER A 253 16.30 9.74 8.32
C SER A 253 16.12 11.15 8.89
N ALA A 254 16.97 11.53 9.86
CA ALA A 254 16.97 12.86 10.45
C ALA A 254 17.40 13.94 9.45
N THR A 255 18.37 13.64 8.57
CA THR A 255 18.91 14.56 7.57
C THR A 255 18.13 14.56 6.24
N LYS A 256 17.32 13.52 5.99
CA LYS A 256 16.49 13.38 4.78
C LYS A 256 15.02 13.12 5.15
N PRO A 257 14.35 14.10 5.78
CA PRO A 257 12.97 13.95 6.27
C PRO A 257 11.93 13.74 5.17
N HIS A 258 12.28 14.04 3.92
CA HIS A 258 11.43 13.84 2.75
C HIS A 258 11.39 12.37 2.29
N VAL A 259 12.31 11.51 2.74
CA VAL A 259 12.30 10.07 2.43
C VAL A 259 11.19 9.39 3.24
N PRO A 260 10.21 8.77 2.57
CA PRO A 260 8.91 8.44 3.16
C PRO A 260 8.94 7.29 4.18
N PHE A 261 9.90 6.38 4.08
CA PHE A 261 10.06 5.26 5.01
C PHE A 261 11.49 4.75 4.97
N VAL A 262 12.07 4.57 6.14
CA VAL A 262 13.42 4.07 6.33
C VAL A 262 13.37 3.18 7.55
N ASN A 263 13.57 1.87 7.38
CA ASN A 263 13.69 0.96 8.51
C ASN A 263 15.08 1.08 9.14
N SER A 264 16.13 0.95 8.33
CA SER A 264 17.51 0.94 8.80
C SER A 264 18.42 1.36 7.67
N VAL A 265 19.33 2.30 7.90
CA VAL A 265 20.30 2.78 6.89
C VAL A 265 21.08 1.60 6.33
N SER A 266 20.57 1.05 5.22
CA SER A 266 20.62 -0.40 5.00
C SER A 266 22.04 -0.98 4.99
N GLY A 267 22.47 -1.51 6.14
CA GLY A 267 23.69 -2.31 6.25
C GLY A 267 23.72 -3.43 5.20
N THR A 268 22.53 -3.92 4.81
CA THR A 268 22.36 -4.86 3.71
C THR A 268 22.78 -4.29 2.35
N ALA A 269 22.55 -3.01 2.03
CA ALA A 269 23.05 -2.44 0.77
C ALA A 269 24.59 -2.36 0.74
N PHE A 270 25.22 -2.06 1.88
CA PHE A 270 26.67 -2.18 2.03
C PHE A 270 27.15 -3.63 1.89
N SER A 271 26.43 -4.60 2.48
CA SER A 271 26.70 -6.03 2.26
C SER A 271 26.58 -6.39 0.79
N THR A 272 25.55 -5.94 0.07
CA THR A 272 25.34 -6.23 -1.35
C THR A 272 26.52 -5.77 -2.19
N VAL A 273 27.00 -4.55 -2.02
CA VAL A 273 28.17 -4.06 -2.78
C VAL A 273 29.45 -4.79 -2.37
N THR A 274 29.61 -5.13 -1.10
CA THR A 274 30.76 -5.92 -0.63
C THR A 274 30.75 -7.32 -1.28
N LEU A 275 29.58 -7.95 -1.40
CA LEU A 275 29.42 -9.23 -2.07
C LEU A 275 29.64 -9.12 -3.58
N ALA A 276 29.16 -8.05 -4.21
CA ALA A 276 29.47 -7.77 -5.62
C ALA A 276 30.98 -7.59 -5.84
N GLY A 277 31.69 -6.92 -4.93
CA GLY A 277 33.16 -6.84 -4.96
C GLY A 277 33.83 -8.21 -4.88
N ALA A 278 33.41 -9.05 -3.93
CA ALA A 278 33.93 -10.42 -3.82
C ALA A 278 33.61 -11.27 -5.07
N PHE A 279 32.44 -11.07 -5.68
CA PHE A 279 32.06 -11.70 -6.93
C PHE A 279 33.00 -11.29 -8.09
N ILE A 280 33.30 -10.00 -8.20
CA ILE A 280 34.23 -9.47 -9.21
C ILE A 280 35.64 -10.05 -9.03
N GLU A 281 36.14 -10.11 -7.78
CA GLU A 281 37.43 -10.71 -7.45
C GLU A 281 37.51 -12.19 -7.85
N LYS A 282 36.40 -12.92 -7.73
CA LYS A 282 36.32 -14.35 -8.06
C LYS A 282 36.19 -14.63 -9.56
N HIS A 283 35.53 -13.74 -10.30
CA HIS A 283 35.21 -13.94 -11.72
C HIS A 283 35.85 -12.87 -12.65
N PRO A 284 37.16 -12.56 -12.55
CA PRO A 284 37.74 -11.40 -13.23
C PRO A 284 37.84 -11.51 -14.75
N GLN A 285 37.70 -12.73 -15.30
CA GLN A 285 37.78 -13.01 -16.75
C GLN A 285 36.42 -13.34 -17.37
N ASP A 286 35.34 -13.17 -16.61
CA ASP A 286 34.00 -13.44 -17.09
C ASP A 286 33.57 -12.37 -18.11
N PRO A 287 33.21 -12.74 -19.35
CA PRO A 287 32.84 -11.78 -20.38
C PRO A 287 31.56 -11.00 -20.03
N ASP A 288 30.69 -11.57 -19.20
CA ASP A 288 29.40 -11.00 -18.81
C ASP A 288 29.43 -10.39 -17.39
N LEU A 289 30.63 -10.18 -16.83
CA LEU A 289 30.83 -9.73 -15.44
C LEU A 289 30.03 -8.47 -15.09
N GLN A 290 29.95 -7.50 -16.00
CA GLN A 290 29.17 -6.28 -15.80
C GLN A 290 27.67 -6.57 -15.63
N GLU A 291 27.10 -7.45 -16.46
CA GLU A 291 25.68 -7.81 -16.37
C GLU A 291 25.42 -8.69 -15.15
N HIS A 292 26.36 -9.57 -14.76
CA HIS A 292 26.27 -10.31 -13.51
C HIS A 292 26.19 -9.39 -12.29
N VAL A 293 27.07 -8.38 -12.19
CA VAL A 293 27.05 -7.39 -11.11
C VAL A 293 25.75 -6.59 -11.10
N ASP A 294 25.30 -6.14 -12.29
CA ASP A 294 24.04 -5.43 -12.43
C ASP A 294 22.85 -6.28 -11.96
N ASN A 295 22.81 -7.56 -12.33
CA ASN A 295 21.77 -8.50 -11.91
C ASN A 295 21.77 -8.71 -10.40
N ILE A 296 22.93 -8.90 -9.77
CA ILE A 296 23.04 -9.02 -8.30
C ILE A 296 22.42 -7.81 -7.61
N VAL A 297 22.79 -6.61 -8.05
CA VAL A 297 22.34 -5.35 -7.45
C VAL A 297 20.85 -5.11 -7.70
N ARG A 298 20.36 -5.33 -8.93
CA ARG A 298 18.95 -5.15 -9.29
C ARG A 298 18.05 -6.16 -8.56
N THR A 299 18.46 -7.42 -8.45
CA THR A 299 17.74 -8.45 -7.67
C THR A 299 17.66 -8.06 -6.20
N PHE A 300 18.77 -7.55 -5.62
CA PHE A 300 18.75 -7.02 -4.25
C PHE A 300 17.80 -5.82 -4.10
N VAL A 301 17.87 -4.81 -4.98
CA VAL A 301 16.97 -3.64 -4.93
C VAL A 301 15.51 -4.08 -5.01
N GLY A 302 15.19 -4.93 -5.99
CA GLY A 302 13.85 -5.46 -6.18
C GLY A 302 13.35 -6.18 -4.92
N ARG A 303 14.17 -7.02 -4.30
CA ARG A 303 13.78 -7.69 -3.04
C ARG A 303 13.63 -6.72 -1.87
N ALA A 304 14.64 -5.91 -1.59
CA ALA A 304 14.71 -5.09 -0.37
C ALA A 304 13.61 -4.02 -0.30
N VAL A 305 13.19 -3.47 -1.45
CA VAL A 305 12.10 -2.50 -1.54
C VAL A 305 10.74 -3.20 -1.63
N ASN A 306 10.63 -4.36 -2.28
CA ASN A 306 9.39 -5.12 -2.36
C ASN A 306 8.91 -5.61 -0.98
N GLU A 307 9.83 -5.96 -0.08
CA GLU A 307 9.50 -6.28 1.31
C GLU A 307 8.96 -5.07 2.12
N GLY A 308 8.97 -3.85 1.56
CA GLY A 308 8.33 -2.67 2.13
C GLY A 308 9.07 -2.02 3.30
N PHE A 309 10.25 -2.51 3.66
CA PHE A 309 11.04 -1.98 4.79
C PHE A 309 11.93 -0.80 4.41
N HIS A 310 12.41 -0.77 3.18
CA HIS A 310 13.36 0.22 2.70
C HIS A 310 12.77 1.03 1.58
N SER A 311 12.85 2.36 1.68
CA SER A 311 12.53 3.20 0.54
C SER A 311 13.54 2.95 -0.57
N LEU A 312 13.08 2.94 -1.81
CA LEU A 312 13.95 2.89 -2.97
C LEU A 312 14.98 4.03 -2.92
N ARG A 313 14.56 5.22 -2.50
CA ARG A 313 15.46 6.37 -2.39
C ARG A 313 16.57 6.12 -1.39
N GLU A 314 16.26 5.46 -0.28
CA GLU A 314 17.24 5.07 0.75
C GLU A 314 18.36 4.22 0.16
N ILE A 315 17.99 3.15 -0.54
CA ILE A 315 18.94 2.22 -1.15
C ILE A 315 19.77 2.91 -2.24
N MET A 316 19.10 3.69 -3.10
CA MET A 316 19.76 4.40 -4.20
C MET A 316 20.76 5.46 -3.70
N ASP A 317 20.49 6.12 -2.58
CA ASP A 317 21.42 7.07 -1.98
C ASP A 317 22.67 6.36 -1.45
N VAL A 318 22.54 5.17 -0.83
CA VAL A 318 23.71 4.36 -0.43
C VAL A 318 24.53 3.97 -1.66
N PHE A 319 23.88 3.53 -2.75
CA PHE A 319 24.61 3.16 -3.96
C PHE A 319 25.30 4.34 -4.64
N LYS A 320 24.87 5.59 -4.44
CA LYS A 320 25.55 6.78 -4.97
C LYS A 320 26.77 7.20 -4.15
N GLU A 321 26.97 6.64 -2.96
CA GLU A 321 28.08 7.03 -2.10
C GLU A 321 29.44 6.72 -2.76
N PRO A 322 30.41 7.65 -2.75
CA PRO A 322 31.71 7.44 -3.39
C PRO A 322 32.44 6.18 -2.92
N ALA A 323 32.38 5.87 -1.62
CA ALA A 323 33.00 4.67 -1.05
C ALA A 323 32.37 3.37 -1.59
N VAL A 324 31.08 3.40 -1.89
CA VAL A 324 30.32 2.26 -2.44
C VAL A 324 30.61 2.10 -3.92
N GLN A 325 30.56 3.21 -4.68
CA GLN A 325 30.94 3.23 -6.09
C GLN A 325 32.36 2.71 -6.32
N LYS A 326 33.30 3.10 -5.44
CA LYS A 326 34.72 2.71 -5.52
C LYS A 326 34.94 1.20 -5.57
N VAL A 327 34.13 0.41 -4.84
CA VAL A 327 34.23 -1.07 -4.81
C VAL A 327 34.06 -1.68 -6.20
N ILE A 328 33.24 -1.07 -7.05
CA ILE A 328 32.97 -1.55 -8.41
C ILE A 328 33.91 -0.87 -9.41
N THR A 329 34.13 0.44 -9.27
CA THR A 329 34.94 1.21 -10.24
C THR A 329 36.44 0.90 -10.18
N ASP A 330 36.96 0.47 -9.03
CA ASP A 330 38.37 0.01 -8.91
C ASP A 330 38.67 -1.18 -9.86
N HIS A 331 37.64 -1.93 -10.26
CA HIS A 331 37.72 -3.03 -11.22
C HIS A 331 37.30 -2.64 -12.64
N LYS A 332 37.21 -1.33 -12.95
CA LYS A 332 36.78 -0.80 -14.25
C LYS A 332 35.35 -1.17 -14.66
N LEU A 333 34.50 -1.48 -13.68
CA LEU A 333 33.07 -1.69 -13.87
C LEU A 333 32.29 -0.46 -13.39
N GLU A 334 31.01 -0.40 -13.77
CA GLU A 334 30.11 0.68 -13.34
C GLU A 334 28.92 0.10 -12.58
N LEU A 335 28.46 0.76 -11.52
CA LEU A 335 27.23 0.34 -10.84
C LEU A 335 26.01 0.86 -11.61
N ARG A 336 25.38 0.02 -12.44
CA ARG A 336 24.27 0.41 -13.32
C ARG A 336 22.93 -0.15 -12.85
N ILE A 337 22.17 0.69 -12.17
CA ILE A 337 20.78 0.38 -11.80
C ILE A 337 19.85 1.04 -12.81
N LYS A 338 19.52 0.29 -13.87
CA LYS A 338 18.58 0.73 -14.90
C LYS A 338 17.16 0.38 -14.48
N PHE A 339 16.25 1.33 -14.65
CA PHE A 339 14.82 1.13 -14.48
C PHE A 339 14.17 1.30 -15.85
N PRO A 340 13.72 0.22 -16.51
CA PRO A 340 13.08 0.30 -17.81
C PRO A 340 11.87 1.26 -17.78
N PRO A 341 11.65 2.10 -18.82
CA PRO A 341 10.49 2.98 -18.88
C PRO A 341 9.15 2.25 -18.69
N GLU A 342 9.05 1.00 -19.15
CA GLU A 342 7.87 0.15 -19.01
C GLU A 342 7.59 -0.18 -17.54
N VAL A 343 8.64 -0.47 -16.76
CA VAL A 343 8.57 -0.72 -15.31
C VAL A 343 8.07 0.53 -14.60
N LEU A 344 8.64 1.71 -14.92
CA LEU A 344 8.23 2.97 -14.31
C LEU A 344 6.79 3.33 -14.66
N ASN A 345 6.40 3.22 -15.93
CA ASN A 345 5.05 3.50 -16.39
C ASN A 345 4.01 2.58 -15.77
N LYS A 346 4.27 1.25 -15.76
CA LYS A 346 3.38 0.27 -15.12
C LYS A 346 3.17 0.59 -13.64
N SER A 347 4.27 0.83 -12.92
CA SER A 347 4.24 1.15 -11.49
C SER A 347 3.53 2.46 -11.19
N PHE A 348 3.70 3.48 -12.04
CA PHE A 348 3.00 4.75 -11.92
C PHE A 348 1.49 4.56 -12.10
N GLN A 349 1.06 3.80 -13.11
CA GLN A 349 -0.37 3.53 -13.33
C GLN A 349 -1.00 2.73 -12.18
N GLU A 350 -0.31 1.73 -11.65
CA GLU A 350 -0.76 0.99 -10.46
C GLU A 350 -0.91 1.92 -9.26
N ALA A 351 0.06 2.83 -9.05
CA ALA A 351 -0.01 3.83 -7.98
C ALA A 351 -1.13 4.86 -8.17
N VAL A 352 -1.46 5.26 -9.41
CA VAL A 352 -2.62 6.10 -9.71
C VAL A 352 -3.91 5.42 -9.27
N GLN A 353 -4.08 4.13 -9.61
CA GLN A 353 -5.28 3.38 -9.22
C GLN A 353 -5.39 3.27 -7.70
N TYR A 354 -4.27 2.99 -7.04
CA TYR A 354 -4.19 2.95 -5.58
C TYR A 354 -4.56 4.30 -4.94
N SER A 355 -3.93 5.40 -5.38
CA SER A 355 -4.18 6.75 -4.88
C SER A 355 -5.64 7.17 -5.07
N THR A 356 -6.22 6.85 -6.23
CA THR A 356 -7.64 7.13 -6.53
C THR A 356 -8.54 6.52 -5.48
N LYS A 357 -8.30 5.25 -5.15
CA LYS A 357 -9.13 4.49 -4.22
C LYS A 357 -9.00 4.99 -2.79
N ILE A 358 -7.78 5.20 -2.28
CA ILE A 358 -7.61 5.70 -0.92
C ILE A 358 -8.18 7.11 -0.76
N CYS A 359 -8.09 7.94 -1.80
CA CYS A 359 -8.63 9.30 -1.78
C CYS A 359 -10.16 9.29 -1.84
N LEU A 360 -10.78 8.45 -2.67
CA LEU A 360 -12.23 8.27 -2.67
C LEU A 360 -12.74 7.75 -1.31
N ASP A 361 -12.03 6.81 -0.68
CA ASP A 361 -12.36 6.34 0.67
C ASP A 361 -12.28 7.47 1.70
N ARG A 362 -11.29 8.36 1.59
CA ARG A 362 -11.20 9.57 2.41
C ARG A 362 -12.38 10.53 2.15
N CYS A 363 -12.77 10.74 0.89
CA CYS A 363 -13.94 11.55 0.54
C CYS A 363 -15.20 11.01 1.21
N VAL A 364 -15.48 9.70 1.07
CA VAL A 364 -16.65 9.06 1.70
C VAL A 364 -16.59 9.19 3.23
N LYS A 365 -15.44 8.99 3.85
CA LYS A 365 -15.27 9.18 5.31
C LYS A 365 -15.54 10.63 5.73
N ASN A 366 -15.06 11.61 4.97
CA ASN A 366 -15.28 13.03 5.23
C ASN A 366 -16.75 13.40 5.07
N GLU A 367 -17.42 12.89 4.04
CA GLU A 367 -18.86 13.07 3.85
C GLU A 367 -19.65 12.48 5.02
N LEU A 368 -19.37 11.23 5.40
CA LEU A 368 -20.02 10.58 6.54
C LEU A 368 -19.78 11.33 7.85
N GLN A 369 -18.56 11.82 8.08
CA GLN A 369 -18.24 12.63 9.25
C GLN A 369 -19.00 13.96 9.22
N SER A 370 -19.05 14.64 8.07
CA SER A 370 -19.81 15.88 7.91
C SER A 370 -21.30 15.66 8.19
N VAL A 371 -21.89 14.56 7.72
CA VAL A 371 -23.30 14.21 8.01
C VAL A 371 -23.50 14.00 9.51
N ARG A 372 -22.56 13.33 10.20
CA ARG A 372 -22.60 13.17 11.66
C ARG A 372 -22.49 14.51 12.39
N ASP A 373 -21.59 15.39 11.95
CA ASP A 373 -21.36 16.70 12.58
C ASP A 373 -22.54 17.66 12.36
N HIS A 374 -23.20 17.59 11.20
CA HIS A 374 -24.40 18.36 10.90
C HIS A 374 -25.65 17.78 11.58
N ALA A 375 -25.76 16.47 11.71
CA ALA A 375 -26.79 15.82 12.53
C ALA A 375 -26.60 16.09 14.04
N GLY A 376 -25.36 16.33 14.49
CA GLY A 376 -25.00 16.66 15.87
C GLY A 376 -25.17 18.13 16.28
N LYS A 377 -25.61 19.02 15.36
CA LYS A 377 -25.84 20.46 15.63
C LYS A 377 -27.32 20.87 15.71
N HIS A 378 -28.21 19.95 16.08
CA HIS A 378 -29.48 20.39 16.68
C HIS A 378 -29.21 20.88 18.11
N LYS A 379 -29.25 22.20 18.29
CA LYS A 379 -29.26 22.89 19.58
C LYS A 379 -30.22 22.18 20.55
N GLY A 380 -29.73 21.84 21.74
CA GLY A 380 -30.59 21.43 22.84
C GLY A 380 -29.82 21.05 24.09
N ALA A 381 -29.50 22.06 24.90
CA ALA A 381 -29.27 22.03 26.35
C ALA A 381 -28.37 20.94 26.95
N GLU A 382 -27.50 21.34 27.87
CA GLU A 382 -27.08 20.47 28.96
C GLU A 382 -28.32 19.74 29.51
N LYS A 383 -28.37 18.42 29.29
CA LYS A 383 -29.31 17.56 29.98
C LYS A 383 -28.53 16.42 30.56
N GLU A 384 -28.55 16.38 31.89
CA GLU A 384 -28.35 15.18 32.69
C GLU A 384 -28.91 13.94 31.98
N PRO A 385 -28.29 12.75 32.16
CA PRO A 385 -28.69 11.54 31.47
C PRO A 385 -30.18 11.25 31.66
N HIS A 386 -30.98 11.58 30.64
CA HIS A 386 -32.41 11.35 30.64
C HIS A 386 -32.65 9.84 30.64
N LYS A 387 -33.15 9.31 31.75
CA LYS A 387 -33.69 7.95 31.81
C LYS A 387 -34.68 7.78 30.66
N LEU A 388 -34.40 6.88 29.72
CA LEU A 388 -35.35 6.52 28.68
C LEU A 388 -36.61 5.95 29.37
N PRO A 389 -37.81 6.51 29.16
CA PRO A 389 -39.02 5.97 29.74
C PRO A 389 -39.39 4.65 29.03
N PHE A 390 -39.96 3.71 29.78
CA PHE A 390 -40.55 2.51 29.17
C PHE A 390 -41.72 2.93 28.27
N PRO A 391 -41.87 2.35 27.06
CA PRO A 391 -42.97 2.66 26.16
C PRO A 391 -44.31 2.15 26.72
N SER A 392 -44.95 2.99 27.54
CA SER A 392 -46.22 2.70 28.23
C SER A 392 -47.38 2.44 27.27
N GLU A 393 -47.27 2.95 26.04
CA GLU A 393 -48.20 2.73 24.93
C GLU A 393 -48.34 1.25 24.53
N ILE A 394 -47.37 0.39 24.88
CA ILE A 394 -47.46 -1.06 24.69
C ILE A 394 -48.50 -1.69 25.65
N GLY A 395 -48.96 -0.95 26.67
CA GLY A 395 -50.00 -1.40 27.60
C GLY A 395 -49.52 -2.44 28.63
N ILE A 396 -48.20 -2.62 28.76
CA ILE A 396 -47.59 -3.58 29.69
C ILE A 396 -47.07 -2.84 30.92
N ARG A 397 -47.48 -3.29 32.11
CA ARG A 397 -46.93 -2.77 33.37
C ARG A 397 -45.45 -3.12 33.50
N HIS A 398 -44.64 -2.17 33.95
CA HIS A 398 -43.18 -2.28 34.01
C HIS A 398 -42.66 -3.55 34.73
N ASN A 399 -43.34 -3.97 35.80
CA ASN A 399 -42.99 -5.16 36.59
C ASN A 399 -43.45 -6.50 35.96
N LYS A 400 -44.13 -6.47 34.81
CA LYS A 400 -44.63 -7.66 34.08
C LYS A 400 -44.03 -7.80 32.69
N VAL A 401 -43.01 -6.99 32.37
CA VAL A 401 -42.34 -6.93 31.08
C VAL A 401 -41.54 -8.20 30.83
N THR A 402 -41.88 -8.91 29.76
CA THR A 402 -41.08 -9.98 29.18
C THR A 402 -41.04 -9.82 27.67
N GLY A 403 -39.97 -10.30 27.03
CA GLY A 403 -39.80 -10.22 25.58
C GLY A 403 -41.00 -10.75 24.77
N PRO A 404 -41.50 -11.97 25.04
CA PRO A 404 -42.68 -12.50 24.34
C PRO A 404 -43.98 -11.72 24.57
N ARG A 405 -44.16 -11.13 25.76
CA ARG A 405 -45.34 -10.29 26.03
C ARG A 405 -45.29 -8.98 25.26
N VAL A 406 -44.12 -8.37 25.21
CA VAL A 406 -43.90 -7.14 24.45
C VAL A 406 -44.08 -7.41 22.96
N GLU A 407 -43.56 -8.52 22.45
CA GLU A 407 -43.79 -8.96 21.08
C GLU A 407 -45.28 -9.11 20.76
N ALA A 408 -46.04 -9.84 21.60
CA ALA A 408 -47.47 -10.05 21.37
C ALA A 408 -48.25 -8.72 21.35
N ALA A 409 -47.93 -7.80 22.27
CA ALA A 409 -48.56 -6.48 22.32
C ALA A 409 -48.20 -5.61 21.10
N LEU A 410 -46.95 -5.65 20.64
CA LEU A 410 -46.51 -4.94 19.44
C LEU A 410 -47.14 -5.52 18.17
N ARG A 411 -47.32 -6.84 18.08
CA ARG A 411 -48.03 -7.49 16.95
C ARG A 411 -49.51 -7.09 16.92
N GLU A 412 -50.18 -7.01 18.07
CA GLU A 412 -51.55 -6.49 18.15
C GLU A 412 -51.63 -4.99 17.80
N MET A 413 -50.66 -4.20 18.25
CA MET A 413 -50.55 -2.79 17.89
C MET A 413 -50.34 -2.61 16.38
N ALA A 414 -49.51 -3.45 15.76
CA ALA A 414 -49.21 -3.41 14.34
C ALA A 414 -50.45 -3.65 13.46
N LYS A 415 -51.43 -4.46 13.92
CA LYS A 415 -52.70 -4.66 13.22
C LYS A 415 -53.53 -3.38 13.10
N ARG A 416 -53.36 -2.44 14.03
CA ARG A 416 -54.12 -1.18 14.10
C ARG A 416 -53.33 0.00 13.55
N ASN A 417 -52.05 0.06 13.87
CA ASN A 417 -51.14 1.13 13.45
C ASN A 417 -49.71 0.57 13.30
N PRO A 418 -49.35 0.10 12.09
CA PRO A 418 -48.03 -0.48 11.79
C PRO A 418 -46.85 0.46 12.13
N GLN A 419 -47.01 1.75 11.85
CA GLN A 419 -45.96 2.76 12.08
C GLN A 419 -45.72 2.97 13.58
N GLN A 420 -46.79 3.10 14.36
CA GLN A 420 -46.69 3.23 15.82
C GLN A 420 -46.10 1.97 16.48
N ALA A 421 -46.40 0.79 15.94
CA ALA A 421 -45.80 -0.46 16.41
C ALA A 421 -44.30 -0.53 16.13
N LEU A 422 -43.86 -0.08 14.95
CA LEU A 422 -42.44 0.01 14.61
C LEU A 422 -41.68 0.95 15.55
N GLU A 423 -42.22 2.15 15.79
CA GLU A 423 -41.63 3.13 16.71
C GLU A 423 -41.58 2.61 18.15
N SER A 424 -42.66 1.99 18.62
CA SER A 424 -42.73 1.41 19.98
C SER A 424 -41.77 0.23 20.15
N ALA A 425 -41.57 -0.58 19.11
CA ALA A 425 -40.61 -1.69 19.10
C ALA A 425 -39.17 -1.18 19.20
N GLN A 426 -38.82 -0.10 18.48
CA GLN A 426 -37.50 0.52 18.55
C GLN A 426 -37.24 1.15 19.92
N LYS A 427 -38.20 1.93 20.46
CA LYS A 427 -38.11 2.51 21.82
C LYS A 427 -37.92 1.43 22.88
N PHE A 428 -38.59 0.28 22.75
CA PHE A 428 -38.41 -0.83 23.69
C PHE A 428 -36.99 -1.42 23.66
N LEU A 429 -36.39 -1.58 22.47
CA LEU A 429 -35.03 -2.08 22.33
C LEU A 429 -34.00 -1.11 22.92
N GLU A 430 -34.17 0.19 22.69
CA GLU A 430 -33.34 1.25 23.27
C GLU A 430 -33.46 1.28 24.80
N TRP A 431 -34.69 1.26 25.32
CA TRP A 431 -34.97 1.18 26.75
C TRP A 431 -34.33 -0.06 27.39
N LYS A 432 -34.46 -1.23 26.76
CA LYS A 432 -33.85 -2.48 27.23
C LYS A 432 -32.33 -2.35 27.34
N ASN A 433 -31.69 -1.83 26.30
CA ASN A 433 -30.23 -1.72 26.23
C ASN A 433 -29.71 -0.73 27.27
N TYR A 434 -30.37 0.42 27.44
CA TYR A 434 -30.02 1.41 28.45
C TYR A 434 -30.12 0.85 29.88
N HIS A 435 -31.11 0.02 30.17
CA HIS A 435 -31.28 -0.61 31.49
C HIS A 435 -30.60 -1.98 31.63
N HIS A 436 -29.74 -2.38 30.69
CA HIS A 436 -29.03 -3.67 30.67
C HIS A 436 -29.94 -4.89 30.96
N ARG A 437 -31.18 -4.90 30.43
CA ARG A 437 -32.15 -5.97 30.68
C ARG A 437 -32.01 -7.12 29.68
N ASN A 438 -31.91 -8.35 30.17
CA ASN A 438 -31.80 -9.54 29.33
C ASN A 438 -33.18 -10.13 28.97
N PHE A 439 -33.89 -9.48 28.03
CA PHE A 439 -35.12 -10.05 27.44
C PHE A 439 -34.84 -10.81 26.13
N ASN A 440 -35.61 -11.87 25.88
CA ASN A 440 -35.68 -12.52 24.57
C ASN A 440 -36.41 -11.61 23.57
N VAL A 441 -35.66 -10.97 22.67
CA VAL A 441 -36.20 -9.99 21.72
C VAL A 441 -36.23 -10.48 20.27
N LYS A 442 -36.11 -11.80 20.06
CA LYS A 442 -36.03 -12.38 18.71
C LYS A 442 -37.23 -11.99 17.85
N GLY A 443 -38.44 -12.27 18.31
CA GLY A 443 -39.65 -11.95 17.54
C GLY A 443 -39.96 -10.45 17.43
N ILE A 444 -39.43 -9.61 18.33
CA ILE A 444 -39.50 -8.14 18.20
C ILE A 444 -38.62 -7.66 17.04
N LYS A 445 -37.41 -8.22 16.88
CA LYS A 445 -36.52 -7.89 15.74
C LYS A 445 -37.09 -8.38 14.40
N GLU A 446 -37.75 -9.54 14.41
CA GLU A 446 -38.47 -10.07 13.26
C GLU A 446 -39.61 -9.12 12.87
N LEU A 447 -40.45 -8.71 13.84
CA LEU A 447 -41.52 -7.74 13.62
C LEU A 447 -41.01 -6.39 13.05
N ILE A 448 -39.90 -5.85 13.55
CA ILE A 448 -39.28 -4.63 12.99
C ILE A 448 -38.90 -4.82 11.52
N SER A 449 -38.41 -6.01 11.16
CA SER A 449 -38.04 -6.34 9.79
C SER A 449 -39.27 -6.50 8.89
N GLU A 450 -40.38 -7.03 9.43
CA GLU A 450 -41.67 -7.14 8.75
C GLU A 450 -42.31 -5.75 8.49
N LEU A 451 -42.17 -4.81 9.43
CA LEU A 451 -42.86 -3.51 9.41
C LEU A 451 -42.10 -2.40 8.68
N LYS A 452 -40.80 -2.58 8.38
CA LYS A 452 -40.03 -1.58 7.63
C LYS A 452 -40.48 -1.54 6.16
N PRO A 453 -40.88 -0.36 5.61
CA PRO A 453 -41.23 -0.26 4.21
C PRO A 453 -40.02 -0.61 3.32
N GLN A 454 -40.23 -1.53 2.38
CA GLN A 454 -39.27 -1.80 1.30
C GLN A 454 -39.29 -0.61 0.32
N ASN A 455 -38.50 0.42 0.59
CA ASN A 455 -37.88 1.28 -0.44
C ASN A 455 -36.95 2.33 0.19
N SER A 456 -35.66 2.25 -0.15
CA SER A 456 -34.91 3.33 -0.83
C SER A 456 -33.40 3.07 -0.73
N LEU A 457 -32.72 3.13 -1.88
CA LEU A 457 -31.26 3.20 -2.08
C LEU A 457 -30.38 2.05 -1.58
N LEU A 458 -30.55 1.55 -0.35
CA LEU A 458 -29.71 0.49 0.24
C LEU A 458 -29.89 -0.87 -0.44
N ASP A 459 -31.11 -1.23 -0.84
CA ASP A 459 -31.39 -2.45 -1.61
C ASP A 459 -30.98 -2.33 -3.08
N SER A 460 -31.03 -1.11 -3.65
CA SER A 460 -30.46 -0.82 -4.97
C SER A 460 -28.94 -0.97 -4.96
N PHE A 461 -28.29 -0.56 -3.87
CA PHE A 461 -26.83 -0.70 -3.68
C PHE A 461 -26.42 -2.16 -3.46
N LYS A 462 -27.19 -2.93 -2.68
CA LYS A 462 -26.98 -4.39 -2.55
C LYS A 462 -27.19 -5.11 -3.88
N LYS A 463 -28.25 -4.80 -4.63
CA LYS A 463 -28.48 -5.40 -5.97
C LYS A 463 -27.38 -5.04 -6.96
N MET A 464 -26.86 -3.81 -6.95
CA MET A 464 -25.69 -3.42 -7.77
C MET A 464 -24.42 -4.20 -7.38
N LYS A 465 -24.19 -4.38 -6.08
CA LYS A 465 -23.06 -5.17 -5.56
C LYS A 465 -23.15 -6.63 -5.97
N ASP A 466 -24.34 -7.22 -5.96
CA ASP A 466 -24.56 -8.62 -6.33
C ASP A 466 -24.47 -8.85 -7.86
N VAL A 467 -24.89 -7.88 -8.68
CA VAL A 467 -24.73 -7.92 -10.16
C VAL A 467 -23.24 -7.79 -10.56
N LEU A 468 -22.46 -6.98 -9.84
CA LEU A 468 -21.01 -6.85 -10.07
C LEU A 468 -20.22 -8.09 -9.62
N GLN A 469 -20.72 -8.84 -8.64
CA GLN A 469 -20.11 -10.09 -8.20
C GLN A 469 -20.48 -11.28 -9.10
N THR A 470 -21.71 -11.33 -9.63
CA THR A 470 -22.15 -12.39 -10.55
C THR A 470 -21.56 -12.26 -11.95
N SER A 471 -21.41 -11.04 -12.46
CA SER A 471 -20.72 -10.78 -13.74
C SER A 471 -19.24 -11.19 -13.71
N LYS A 472 -18.52 -10.92 -12.61
CA LYS A 472 -17.14 -11.40 -12.41
C LYS A 472 -17.02 -12.93 -12.30
N LYS A 473 -18.01 -13.59 -11.68
CA LYS A 473 -18.04 -15.07 -11.61
C LYS A 473 -18.30 -15.71 -12.98
N GLN A 474 -19.11 -15.08 -13.83
CA GLN A 474 -19.37 -15.54 -15.19
C GLN A 474 -18.20 -15.26 -16.14
N GLU A 475 -17.50 -14.13 -16.01
CA GLU A 475 -16.25 -13.87 -16.77
C GLU A 475 -15.14 -14.85 -16.37
N MET A 476 -14.94 -15.14 -15.08
CA MET A 476 -13.94 -16.13 -14.65
C MET A 476 -14.30 -17.57 -15.03
N ALA A 477 -15.59 -17.91 -15.07
CA ALA A 477 -16.04 -19.22 -15.53
C ALA A 477 -15.84 -19.43 -17.04
N ASN A 478 -16.04 -18.38 -17.86
CA ASN A 478 -15.82 -18.44 -19.30
C ASN A 478 -14.33 -18.47 -19.68
N ILE A 479 -13.46 -17.80 -18.92
CA ILE A 479 -12.00 -17.85 -19.13
C ILE A 479 -11.47 -19.26 -18.80
N ASN A 480 -11.99 -19.91 -17.75
CA ASN A 480 -11.60 -21.28 -17.40
C ASN A 480 -12.14 -22.34 -18.38
N SER A 481 -13.28 -22.12 -19.04
CA SER A 481 -13.77 -23.07 -20.05
C SER A 481 -13.03 -22.95 -21.38
N MET A 482 -12.62 -21.75 -21.80
CA MET A 482 -11.81 -21.57 -23.02
C MET A 482 -10.37 -22.09 -22.87
N GLY A 483 -9.82 -22.11 -21.64
CA GLY A 483 -8.50 -22.70 -21.36
C GLY A 483 -8.47 -24.24 -21.35
N GLN A 484 -9.61 -24.90 -21.13
CA GLN A 484 -9.70 -26.37 -21.13
C GLN A 484 -9.92 -26.96 -22.53
N ASP A 485 -10.52 -26.21 -23.46
CA ASP A 485 -10.73 -26.70 -24.84
C ASP A 485 -9.47 -26.58 -25.72
N MET A 486 -8.52 -25.67 -25.42
CA MET A 486 -7.27 -25.58 -26.18
C MET A 486 -6.25 -26.69 -25.83
N ASN A 487 -6.44 -27.44 -24.74
CA ASN A 487 -5.59 -28.58 -24.37
C ASN A 487 -6.09 -29.93 -24.93
N LYS A 488 -7.12 -29.93 -25.79
CA LYS A 488 -7.61 -31.15 -26.48
C LYS A 488 -7.40 -31.13 -27.99
N THR A 489 -6.67 -30.16 -28.52
CA THR A 489 -6.35 -30.14 -29.95
C THR A 489 -4.96 -29.57 -30.17
N PHE A 490 -3.93 -30.24 -29.63
CA PHE A 490 -2.58 -30.36 -30.20
C PHE A 490 -1.90 -31.59 -29.61
#